data_AF-A0A2Z2PNC0-F1
#
_entry.id   AF-A0A2Z2PNC0-F1
#
_cell.length_a   1.000
_cell.length_b   1.000
_cell.length_c   1.000
_cell.angle_alpha   90.00
_cell.angle_beta   90.00
_cell.angle_gamma   90.00
#
_symmetry.space_group_name_H-M   'P 1'
#
loop_
_entity.id
_entity.type
_entity.pdbx_description
1 polymer ?
#
loop_
_entity_poly.entity_id
_entity_poly.type
_entity_poly.pdbx_seq_one_letter_code
_entity_poly.pdbx_strand_id
1 'polypeptide(L)'
;MSHQIVGRPVIIREIENGKISETNYRVTDQTISTLEDILDSAIQVNPDATFILDGRDDEAHLIVAWLSYRSAYFGKVALLFYTFKYIDGDHFVQLVESADPEPRWRQTVPLMPMLFPMEMVRIARDLGHSHPTVDEIYGAAKYWIDSVLAQDICIFAVQTMLSYVSEDTLEDAATEDERLAYRASEASTRLAYYVKFDRDIKEARPNLKLSTGTRSYDFSAVTQNIWGCKILD
;
A
#
# COMPACT_ATOMS: atom_id res chain seq x y z
N MET A 1 -5.57 -12.00 -19.05
CA MET A 1 -5.93 -10.59 -18.77
C MET A 1 -7.03 -10.14 -19.71
N SER A 2 -7.95 -9.31 -19.22
CA SER A 2 -9.23 -8.95 -19.86
C SER A 2 -9.07 -7.93 -21.00
N HIS A 3 -8.58 -8.36 -22.17
CA HIS A 3 -8.67 -7.52 -23.38
C HIS A 3 -10.12 -7.29 -23.84
N GLN A 4 -11.08 -8.04 -23.27
CA GLN A 4 -12.52 -7.98 -23.62
C GLN A 4 -13.22 -6.68 -23.21
N ILE A 5 -12.61 -5.90 -22.30
CA ILE A 5 -13.15 -4.61 -21.84
C ILE A 5 -12.48 -3.41 -22.49
N VAL A 6 -11.37 -3.59 -23.20
CA VAL A 6 -10.68 -2.50 -23.91
C VAL A 6 -11.63 -1.89 -24.94
N GLY A 7 -11.66 -0.55 -25.00
CA GLY A 7 -12.56 0.21 -25.87
C GLY A 7 -13.99 0.37 -25.32
N ARG A 8 -14.37 -0.30 -24.22
CA ARG A 8 -15.65 -0.04 -23.56
C ARG A 8 -15.62 1.31 -22.85
N PRO A 9 -16.76 2.03 -22.78
CA PRO A 9 -16.79 3.31 -22.10
C PRO A 9 -16.60 3.15 -20.59
N VAL A 10 -15.92 4.11 -19.98
CA VAL A 10 -15.85 4.22 -18.52
C VAL A 10 -17.20 4.78 -18.03
N ILE A 11 -17.77 4.14 -17.02
CA ILE A 11 -19.01 4.59 -16.37
C ILE A 11 -18.71 5.05 -14.94
N ILE A 12 -19.38 6.13 -14.52
CA ILE A 12 -19.41 6.57 -13.12
C ILE A 12 -20.78 6.19 -12.58
N ARG A 13 -20.82 5.26 -11.62
CA ARG A 13 -22.06 4.84 -10.95
C ARG A 13 -22.33 5.76 -9.77
N GLU A 14 -23.59 6.16 -9.62
CA GLU A 14 -24.01 6.96 -8.46
C GLU A 14 -24.22 6.07 -7.22
N ILE A 15 -24.04 6.66 -6.03
CA ILE A 15 -24.35 5.99 -4.77
C ILE A 15 -25.70 6.49 -4.26
N GLU A 16 -26.65 5.57 -4.12
CA GLU A 16 -27.99 5.84 -3.61
C GLU A 16 -28.19 5.00 -2.35
N ASN A 17 -28.47 5.65 -1.21
CA ASN A 17 -28.67 4.99 0.08
C ASN A 17 -27.52 4.06 0.49
N GLY A 18 -26.28 4.48 0.26
CA GLY A 18 -25.08 3.70 0.59
C GLY A 18 -24.84 2.47 -0.29
N LYS A 19 -25.60 2.32 -1.38
CA LYS A 19 -25.42 1.24 -2.37
C LYS A 19 -25.11 1.83 -3.74
N ILE A 20 -24.31 1.11 -4.52
CA ILE A 20 -24.06 1.44 -5.91
C ILE A 20 -25.38 1.29 -6.68
N SER A 21 -25.83 2.35 -7.34
CA SER A 21 -27.02 2.30 -8.19
C SER A 21 -26.72 1.51 -9.47
N GLU A 22 -27.55 0.51 -9.77
CA GLU A 22 -27.42 -0.29 -11.00
C GLU A 22 -27.98 0.43 -12.23
N THR A 23 -28.87 1.40 -12.02
CA THR A 23 -29.60 2.10 -13.08
C THR A 23 -29.19 3.55 -13.23
N ASN A 24 -28.60 4.16 -12.19
CA ASN A 24 -28.13 5.54 -12.23
C ASN A 24 -26.61 5.57 -12.41
N TYR A 25 -26.18 5.77 -13.65
CA TYR A 25 -24.78 5.95 -13.99
C TYR A 25 -24.60 6.94 -15.15
N ARG A 26 -23.45 7.63 -15.14
CA ARG A 26 -23.00 8.50 -16.22
C ARG A 26 -21.96 7.76 -17.06
N VAL A 27 -22.23 7.62 -18.36
CA VAL A 27 -21.23 7.18 -19.34
C VAL A 27 -20.30 8.37 -19.63
N THR A 28 -18.99 8.18 -19.46
CA THR A 28 -17.99 9.21 -19.78
C THR A 28 -17.60 9.14 -21.26
N ASP A 29 -16.91 10.16 -21.74
CA ASP A 29 -16.26 10.19 -23.05
C ASP A 29 -14.94 9.39 -23.10
N GLN A 30 -14.52 8.82 -21.97
CA GLN A 30 -13.32 8.01 -21.84
C GLN A 30 -13.61 6.54 -22.11
N THR A 31 -12.64 5.85 -22.69
CA THR A 31 -12.68 4.40 -22.90
C THR A 31 -11.61 3.70 -22.07
N ILE A 32 -11.91 2.47 -21.66
CA ILE A 32 -10.93 1.59 -21.02
C ILE A 32 -9.81 1.32 -22.02
N SER A 33 -8.60 1.75 -21.67
CA SER A 33 -7.38 1.57 -22.48
C SER A 33 -6.48 0.50 -21.86
N THR A 34 -5.47 0.05 -22.60
CA THR A 34 -4.46 -0.85 -22.02
C THR A 34 -3.58 -0.08 -21.04
N LEU A 35 -2.90 -0.81 -20.15
CA LEU A 35 -1.94 -0.19 -19.23
C LEU A 35 -0.78 0.44 -20.03
N GLU A 36 -0.35 -0.21 -21.12
CA GLU A 36 0.65 0.33 -22.04
C GLU A 36 0.22 1.67 -22.64
N ASP A 37 -1.00 1.78 -23.19
CA ASP A 37 -1.46 3.03 -23.81
C ASP A 37 -1.49 4.20 -22.82
N ILE A 38 -1.91 3.92 -21.57
CA ILE A 38 -1.96 4.91 -20.50
C ILE A 38 -0.54 5.35 -20.13
N LEU A 39 0.37 4.40 -19.92
CA LEU A 39 1.76 4.69 -19.55
C LEU A 39 2.51 5.42 -20.66
N ASP A 40 2.38 4.97 -21.91
CA ASP A 40 3.05 5.57 -23.06
C ASP A 40 2.61 7.03 -23.25
N SER A 41 1.30 7.29 -23.18
CA SER A 41 0.74 8.64 -23.24
C SER A 41 1.23 9.51 -22.08
N ALA A 42 1.20 8.99 -20.86
CA ALA A 42 1.61 9.73 -19.68
C ALA A 42 3.11 10.08 -19.70
N ILE A 43 3.96 9.12 -20.11
CA ILE A 43 5.42 9.31 -20.28
C ILE A 43 5.70 10.28 -21.42
N GLN A 44 4.96 10.24 -22.52
CA GLN A 44 5.13 11.20 -23.61
C GLN A 44 4.89 12.64 -23.15
N VAL A 45 3.87 12.85 -22.31
CA VAL A 45 3.53 14.18 -21.77
C VAL A 45 4.50 14.59 -20.65
N ASN A 46 4.98 13.63 -19.84
CA ASN A 46 5.85 13.89 -18.68
C ASN A 46 7.08 12.98 -18.72
N PRO A 47 8.05 13.23 -19.62
CA PRO A 47 9.19 12.33 -19.83
C PRO A 47 10.13 12.21 -18.63
N ASP A 48 10.12 13.20 -17.75
CA ASP A 48 10.97 13.27 -16.55
C ASP A 48 10.26 12.77 -15.27
N ALA A 49 8.99 12.39 -15.36
CA ALA A 49 8.22 11.89 -14.22
C ALA A 49 8.44 10.39 -14.01
N THR A 50 8.45 9.97 -12.74
CA THR A 50 8.28 8.56 -12.37
C THR A 50 6.82 8.29 -12.05
N PHE A 51 6.21 7.37 -12.77
CA PHE A 51 4.84 6.91 -12.54
C PHE A 51 4.83 5.77 -11.52
N ILE A 52 3.94 5.85 -10.55
CA ILE A 52 3.77 4.80 -9.54
C ILE A 52 2.47 4.06 -9.86
N LEU A 53 2.61 2.79 -10.24
CA LEU A 53 1.48 1.88 -10.36
C LEU A 53 1.05 1.46 -8.97
N ASP A 54 -0.23 1.64 -8.65
CA ASP A 54 -0.85 1.15 -7.42
C ASP A 54 -1.39 -0.26 -7.69
N GLY A 55 -0.56 -1.27 -7.38
CA GLY A 55 -0.88 -2.67 -7.64
C GLY A 55 -1.81 -3.24 -6.57
N ARG A 56 -2.83 -4.00 -6.99
CA ARG A 56 -3.67 -4.76 -6.05
C ARG A 56 -2.83 -5.78 -5.27
N ASP A 57 -3.33 -6.13 -4.10
CA ASP A 57 -2.64 -6.97 -3.11
C ASP A 57 -2.26 -8.36 -3.65
N ASP A 58 -3.02 -8.91 -4.59
CA ASP A 58 -2.78 -10.23 -5.21
C ASP A 58 -2.15 -10.18 -6.62
N GLU A 59 -1.89 -8.99 -7.17
CA GLU A 59 -1.40 -8.86 -8.55
C GLU A 59 0.04 -8.33 -8.65
N ALA A 60 0.63 -7.85 -7.54
CA ALA A 60 1.92 -7.19 -7.58
C ALA A 60 3.02 -8.04 -8.23
N HIS A 61 3.13 -9.32 -7.89
CA HIS A 61 4.11 -10.22 -8.49
C HIS A 61 3.93 -10.41 -10.01
N LEU A 62 2.68 -10.42 -10.48
CA LEU A 62 2.36 -10.48 -11.91
C LEU A 62 2.73 -9.17 -12.63
N ILE A 63 2.48 -8.03 -11.98
CA ILE A 63 2.83 -6.71 -12.52
C ILE A 63 4.36 -6.56 -12.59
N VAL A 64 5.10 -7.05 -11.59
CA VAL A 64 6.58 -7.06 -11.64
C VAL A 64 7.08 -7.88 -12.83
N ALA A 65 6.60 -9.11 -12.99
CA ALA A 65 6.98 -9.95 -14.12
C ALA A 65 6.63 -9.26 -15.45
N TRP A 66 5.45 -8.66 -15.57
CA TRP A 66 5.05 -7.91 -16.75
C TRP A 66 5.94 -6.67 -17.01
N LEU A 67 6.27 -5.88 -15.98
CA LEU A 67 7.14 -4.70 -16.10
C LEU A 67 8.55 -5.09 -16.52
N SER A 68 9.04 -6.23 -16.06
CA SER A 68 10.43 -6.68 -16.30
C SER A 68 10.76 -6.87 -17.78
N TYR A 69 9.76 -7.15 -18.63
CA TYR A 69 9.94 -7.27 -20.08
C TYR A 69 9.86 -5.94 -20.84
N ARG A 70 9.56 -4.82 -20.17
CA ARG A 70 9.26 -3.53 -20.80
C ARG A 70 10.36 -2.52 -20.55
N SER A 71 11.45 -2.66 -21.30
CA SER A 71 12.64 -1.81 -21.15
C SER A 71 12.35 -0.31 -21.34
N ALA A 72 11.30 0.05 -22.09
CA ALA A 72 10.85 1.44 -22.24
C ALA A 72 10.42 2.10 -20.91
N TYR A 73 10.06 1.30 -19.90
CA TYR A 73 9.55 1.74 -18.60
C TYR A 73 10.60 1.70 -17.49
N PHE A 74 11.80 1.16 -17.75
CA PHE A 74 12.85 1.07 -16.75
C PHE A 74 13.24 2.46 -16.21
N GLY A 75 13.17 2.63 -14.89
CA GLY A 75 13.42 3.91 -14.21
C GLY A 75 12.30 4.96 -14.35
N LYS A 76 11.27 4.70 -15.16
CA LYS A 76 10.13 5.61 -15.38
C LYS A 76 8.86 5.14 -14.71
N VAL A 77 8.72 3.83 -14.48
CA VAL A 77 7.57 3.24 -13.83
C VAL A 77 8.05 2.45 -12.62
N ALA A 78 7.40 2.67 -11.49
CA ALA A 78 7.63 1.97 -10.24
C ALA A 78 6.32 1.33 -9.78
N LEU A 79 6.42 0.25 -9.00
CA LEU A 79 5.25 -0.43 -8.44
C LEU A 79 5.16 -0.18 -6.94
N LEU A 80 4.07 0.46 -6.51
CA LEU A 80 3.57 0.38 -5.15
C LEU A 80 2.81 -0.93 -4.99
N PHE A 81 3.11 -1.69 -3.94
CA PHE A 81 2.36 -2.92 -3.65
C PHE A 81 2.03 -3.07 -2.17
N TYR A 82 0.82 -3.56 -1.92
CA TYR A 82 0.34 -3.90 -0.60
C TYR A 82 0.87 -5.26 -0.15
N THR A 83 1.21 -5.39 1.13
CA THR A 83 1.91 -6.58 1.62
C THR A 83 0.97 -7.73 2.02
N PHE A 84 -0.35 -7.57 1.85
CA PHE A 84 -1.36 -8.42 2.51
C PHE A 84 -1.29 -9.89 2.11
N LYS A 85 -0.85 -10.18 0.88
CA LYS A 85 -0.75 -11.54 0.33
C LYS A 85 0.65 -12.13 0.42
N TYR A 86 1.61 -11.37 0.93
CA TYR A 86 3.02 -11.74 1.01
C TYR A 86 3.39 -11.97 2.48
N ILE A 87 3.99 -13.12 2.76
CA ILE A 87 4.31 -13.52 4.14
C ILE A 87 5.51 -12.69 4.60
N ASP A 88 6.50 -12.59 3.72
CA ASP A 88 7.75 -11.85 3.86
C ASP A 88 8.31 -11.53 2.46
N GLY A 89 9.51 -10.95 2.43
CA GLY A 89 10.24 -10.65 1.19
C GLY A 89 10.57 -11.89 0.36
N ASP A 90 10.91 -13.03 0.99
CA ASP A 90 11.23 -14.28 0.29
C ASP A 90 9.99 -14.80 -0.45
N HIS A 91 8.83 -14.84 0.21
CA HIS A 91 7.57 -15.27 -0.40
C HIS A 91 7.19 -14.38 -1.59
N PHE A 92 7.37 -13.07 -1.48
CA PHE A 92 7.15 -12.15 -2.60
C PHE A 92 8.06 -12.48 -3.79
N VAL A 93 9.36 -12.68 -3.56
CA VAL A 93 10.33 -13.03 -4.60
C VAL A 93 9.96 -14.35 -5.28
N GLN A 94 9.60 -15.38 -4.51
CA GLN A 94 9.18 -16.68 -5.05
C GLN A 94 7.96 -16.56 -5.96
N LEU A 95 6.98 -15.73 -5.59
CA LEU A 95 5.80 -15.49 -6.42
C LEU A 95 6.13 -14.72 -7.70
N VAL A 96 7.07 -13.76 -7.63
CA VAL A 96 7.56 -13.07 -8.84
C VAL A 96 8.26 -14.06 -9.77
N GLU A 97 9.16 -14.91 -9.25
CA GLU A 97 9.85 -15.93 -10.05
C GLU A 97 8.90 -16.95 -10.67
N SER A 98 7.86 -17.33 -9.94
CA SER A 98 6.81 -18.22 -10.44
C SER A 98 5.97 -17.60 -11.55
N ALA A 99 5.99 -16.27 -11.68
CA ALA A 99 5.33 -15.53 -12.76
C ALA A 99 6.21 -15.34 -14.01
N ASP A 100 7.36 -16.03 -14.09
CA ASP A 100 8.29 -16.03 -15.22
C ASP A 100 8.79 -14.63 -15.62
N PRO A 101 9.49 -13.92 -14.72
CA PRO A 101 9.98 -12.57 -14.97
C PRO A 101 11.25 -12.60 -15.84
N GLU A 102 11.57 -11.49 -16.49
CA GLU A 102 12.86 -11.32 -17.17
C GLU A 102 14.01 -11.46 -16.14
N PRO A 103 15.12 -12.15 -16.46
CA PRO A 103 16.18 -12.48 -15.48
C PRO A 103 16.73 -11.32 -14.64
N ARG A 104 16.70 -10.09 -15.15
CA ARG A 104 17.21 -8.88 -14.49
C ARG A 104 16.12 -8.03 -13.82
N TRP A 105 14.90 -8.56 -13.67
CA TRP A 105 13.77 -7.86 -13.04
C TRP A 105 14.14 -7.21 -11.71
N ARG A 106 14.98 -7.92 -10.93
CA ARG A 106 15.50 -7.51 -9.63
C ARG A 106 16.17 -6.14 -9.66
N GLN A 107 16.82 -5.78 -10.77
CA GLN A 107 17.52 -4.51 -10.94
C GLN A 107 16.71 -3.48 -11.77
N THR A 108 15.74 -3.94 -12.57
CA THR A 108 15.06 -3.09 -13.57
C THR A 108 13.69 -2.61 -13.13
N VAL A 109 13.04 -3.27 -12.16
CA VAL A 109 11.70 -2.91 -11.68
C VAL A 109 11.79 -2.27 -10.29
N PRO A 110 11.59 -0.94 -10.16
CA PRO A 110 11.57 -0.26 -8.88
C PRO A 110 10.29 -0.59 -8.09
N LEU A 111 10.45 -0.89 -6.81
CA LEU A 111 9.38 -1.35 -5.93
C LEU A 111 9.26 -0.47 -4.68
N MET A 112 8.02 -0.30 -4.23
CA MET A 112 7.63 0.39 -3.01
C MET A 112 6.63 -0.46 -2.22
N PRO A 113 7.07 -1.28 -1.25
CA PRO A 113 6.14 -1.97 -0.36
C PRO A 113 5.38 -0.96 0.52
N MET A 114 4.11 -1.24 0.76
CA MET A 114 3.24 -0.46 1.65
C MET A 114 2.70 -1.30 2.79
N LEU A 115 2.98 -0.89 4.02
CA LEU A 115 2.42 -1.50 5.23
C LEU A 115 1.43 -0.57 5.90
N PHE A 116 0.19 -1.04 6.03
CA PHE A 116 -0.84 -0.35 6.81
C PHE A 116 -0.79 -0.73 8.30
N PRO A 117 -1.24 0.14 9.22
CA PRO A 117 -1.31 -0.16 10.65
C PRO A 117 -1.96 -1.52 10.96
N MET A 118 -3.18 -1.77 10.48
CA MET A 118 -3.90 -3.02 10.77
C MET A 118 -3.29 -4.24 10.08
N GLU A 119 -2.49 -4.03 9.05
CA GLU A 119 -1.72 -5.11 8.44
C GLU A 119 -0.54 -5.54 9.33
N MET A 120 0.12 -4.59 9.99
CA MET A 120 1.16 -4.91 10.97
C MET A 120 0.61 -5.75 12.12
N VAL A 121 -0.63 -5.49 12.54
CA VAL A 121 -1.34 -6.32 13.53
C VAL A 121 -1.55 -7.75 13.02
N ARG A 122 -1.95 -7.91 11.75
CA ARG A 122 -2.07 -9.23 11.12
C ARG A 122 -0.73 -9.95 11.14
N ILE A 123 0.36 -9.30 10.72
CA ILE A 123 1.70 -9.90 10.72
C ILE A 123 2.12 -10.30 12.15
N ALA A 124 1.87 -9.46 13.15
CA ALA A 124 2.16 -9.80 14.54
C ALA A 124 1.37 -11.03 15.02
N ARG A 125 0.09 -11.14 14.64
CA ARG A 125 -0.73 -12.33 14.94
C ARG A 125 -0.22 -13.58 14.23
N ASP A 126 0.20 -13.46 12.97
CA ASP A 126 0.80 -14.54 12.19
C ASP A 126 2.12 -15.04 12.83
N LEU A 127 2.83 -14.15 13.53
CA LEU A 127 4.02 -14.47 14.34
C LEU A 127 3.70 -15.00 15.74
N GLY A 128 2.42 -15.16 16.10
CA GLY A 128 1.97 -15.77 17.35
C GLY A 128 1.50 -14.80 18.44
N HIS A 129 1.48 -13.50 18.18
CA HIS A 129 1.02 -12.49 19.14
C HIS A 129 -0.49 -12.29 19.03
N SER A 130 -1.27 -13.03 19.83
CA SER A 130 -2.75 -12.97 19.78
C SER A 130 -3.33 -11.59 20.12
N HIS A 131 -2.72 -10.91 21.10
CA HIS A 131 -3.11 -9.58 21.59
C HIS A 131 -1.89 -8.66 21.55
N PRO A 132 -1.47 -8.24 20.34
CA PRO A 132 -0.15 -7.66 20.17
C PRO A 132 -0.08 -6.24 20.76
N THR A 133 0.99 -5.99 21.51
CA THR A 133 1.39 -4.68 22.02
C THR A 133 2.01 -3.82 20.91
N VAL A 134 2.19 -2.52 21.16
CA VAL A 134 2.87 -1.60 20.21
C VAL A 134 4.23 -2.14 19.78
N ASP A 135 5.02 -2.67 20.73
CA ASP A 135 6.36 -3.23 20.48
C ASP A 135 6.30 -4.46 19.57
N GLU A 136 5.33 -5.36 19.79
CA GLU A 136 5.17 -6.56 18.97
C GLU A 136 4.66 -6.23 17.56
N ILE A 137 3.73 -5.28 17.43
CA ILE A 137 3.27 -4.79 16.13
C ILE A 137 4.42 -4.14 15.35
N TYR A 138 5.19 -3.27 16.02
CA TYR A 138 6.36 -2.64 15.43
C TYR A 138 7.43 -3.68 15.04
N GLY A 139 7.72 -4.63 15.92
CA GLY A 139 8.70 -5.70 15.66
C GLY A 139 8.32 -6.56 14.46
N ALA A 140 7.03 -6.92 14.34
CA ALA A 140 6.50 -7.65 13.19
C ALA A 140 6.63 -6.87 11.88
N ALA A 141 6.31 -5.57 11.90
CA ALA A 141 6.43 -4.71 10.73
C ALA A 141 7.90 -4.50 10.32
N LYS A 142 8.79 -4.30 11.31
CA LYS A 142 10.23 -4.21 11.11
C LYS A 142 10.78 -5.49 10.49
N TYR A 143 10.41 -6.65 11.02
CA TYR A 143 10.77 -7.95 10.46
C TYR A 143 10.40 -8.05 8.98
N TRP A 144 9.17 -7.67 8.63
CA TRP A 144 8.72 -7.72 7.24
C TRP A 144 9.55 -6.78 6.35
N ILE A 145 9.79 -5.53 6.77
CA ILE A 145 10.63 -4.58 6.04
C ILE A 145 12.07 -5.09 5.89
N ASP A 146 12.65 -5.65 6.94
CA ASP A 146 14.01 -6.19 6.88
C ASP A 146 14.08 -7.38 5.93
N SER A 147 13.06 -8.24 5.91
CA SER A 147 13.00 -9.39 5.01
C SER A 147 12.96 -8.98 3.54
N VAL A 148 12.23 -7.91 3.18
CA VAL A 148 12.18 -7.41 1.80
C VAL A 148 13.46 -6.65 1.44
N LEU A 149 14.04 -5.89 2.38
CA LEU A 149 15.29 -5.18 2.16
C LEU A 149 16.51 -6.11 2.13
N ALA A 150 16.42 -7.32 2.68
CA ALA A 150 17.43 -8.36 2.54
C ALA A 150 17.45 -8.98 1.13
N GLN A 151 16.36 -8.84 0.38
CA GLN A 151 16.30 -9.32 -1.00
C GLN A 151 17.18 -8.43 -1.90
N ASP A 152 17.88 -9.05 -2.86
CA ASP A 152 18.58 -8.33 -3.93
C ASP A 152 17.58 -7.81 -4.97
N ILE A 153 16.64 -6.95 -4.57
CA ILE A 153 15.61 -6.35 -5.44
C ILE A 153 15.62 -4.83 -5.29
N CYS A 154 15.15 -4.13 -6.31
CA CYS A 154 15.17 -2.67 -6.40
C CYS A 154 14.06 -2.03 -5.53
N ILE A 155 14.24 -2.02 -4.21
CA ILE A 155 13.39 -1.23 -3.30
C ILE A 155 13.88 0.23 -3.28
N PHE A 156 13.11 1.15 -3.83
CA PHE A 156 13.48 2.58 -3.84
C PHE A 156 12.81 3.37 -2.71
N ALA A 157 11.68 2.89 -2.20
CA ALA A 157 10.94 3.52 -1.12
C ALA A 157 10.20 2.47 -0.28
N VAL A 158 9.88 2.82 0.97
CA VAL A 158 8.88 2.11 1.78
C VAL A 158 7.76 3.09 2.08
N GLN A 159 6.51 2.63 1.98
CA GLN A 159 5.35 3.42 2.35
C GLN A 159 4.70 2.92 3.64
N THR A 160 4.40 3.84 4.55
CA THR A 160 3.62 3.55 5.75
C THR A 160 2.78 4.76 6.21
N MET A 161 1.99 4.61 7.26
CA MET A 161 1.15 5.67 7.81
C MET A 161 1.82 6.38 8.97
N LEU A 162 1.59 7.69 9.07
CA LEU A 162 2.09 8.53 10.15
C LEU A 162 0.89 9.28 10.75
N SER A 163 0.55 8.98 12.01
CA SER A 163 -0.64 9.56 12.66
C SER A 163 -0.38 10.17 14.03
N TYR A 164 0.76 9.91 14.68
CA TYR A 164 1.11 10.47 16.00
C TYR A 164 0.06 10.25 17.10
N VAL A 165 -0.84 9.29 16.93
CA VAL A 165 -1.81 8.89 17.96
C VAL A 165 -1.26 7.73 18.79
N SER A 166 -1.61 7.72 20.07
CA SER A 166 -1.27 6.68 21.05
C SER A 166 -2.52 6.31 21.84
N GLU A 167 -2.57 5.07 22.35
CA GLU A 167 -3.68 4.60 23.19
C GLU A 167 -3.92 5.49 24.43
N ASP A 168 -2.90 6.24 24.87
CA ASP A 168 -2.99 7.21 25.97
C ASP A 168 -3.99 8.35 25.71
N THR A 169 -4.40 8.54 24.45
CA THR A 169 -5.38 9.56 24.05
C THR A 169 -6.82 9.05 24.05
N LEU A 170 -7.03 7.75 24.29
CA LEU A 170 -8.36 7.13 24.33
C LEU A 170 -9.00 7.26 25.71
N GLU A 171 -10.34 7.34 25.72
CA GLU A 171 -11.12 7.25 26.96
C GLU A 171 -11.08 5.83 27.55
N ASP A 172 -11.33 5.70 28.86
CA ASP A 172 -11.39 4.40 29.55
C ASP A 172 -12.45 3.46 28.94
N ALA A 173 -13.51 4.01 28.35
CA ALA A 173 -14.58 3.25 27.71
C ALA A 173 -14.22 2.70 26.31
N ALA A 174 -13.05 3.04 25.76
CA ALA A 174 -12.64 2.59 24.43
C ALA A 174 -12.58 1.06 24.34
N THR A 175 -13.14 0.53 23.25
CA THR A 175 -13.16 -0.89 22.92
C THR A 175 -11.75 -1.41 22.64
N GLU A 176 -11.55 -2.73 22.72
CA GLU A 176 -10.25 -3.33 22.39
C GLU A 176 -9.89 -3.13 20.91
N ASP A 177 -10.88 -3.10 20.01
CA ASP A 177 -10.64 -2.83 18.58
C ASP A 177 -10.13 -1.40 18.35
N GLU A 178 -10.67 -0.42 19.08
CA GLU A 178 -10.19 0.97 19.05
C GLU A 178 -8.77 1.06 19.62
N ARG A 179 -8.52 0.44 20.78
CA ARG A 179 -7.18 0.39 21.39
C ARG A 179 -6.17 -0.24 20.44
N LEU A 180 -6.52 -1.34 19.79
CA LEU A 180 -5.67 -2.02 18.82
C LEU A 180 -5.36 -1.15 17.60
N ALA A 181 -6.34 -0.40 17.08
CA ALA A 181 -6.12 0.53 15.97
C ALA A 181 -5.16 1.68 16.35
N TYR A 182 -5.20 2.15 17.60
CA TYR A 182 -4.26 3.15 18.11
C TYR A 182 -2.86 2.59 18.32
N ARG A 183 -2.73 1.39 18.92
CA ARG A 183 -1.43 0.69 19.03
C ARG A 183 -0.78 0.48 17.66
N ALA A 184 -1.58 0.07 16.68
CA ALA A 184 -1.13 -0.11 15.30
C ALA A 184 -0.66 1.20 14.66
N SER A 185 -1.37 2.29 14.93
CA SER A 185 -1.03 3.63 14.46
C SER A 185 0.28 4.16 15.06
N GLU A 186 0.50 3.91 16.35
CA GLU A 186 1.76 4.22 17.03
C GLU A 186 2.92 3.39 16.47
N ALA A 187 2.73 2.07 16.30
CA ALA A 187 3.71 1.18 15.70
C ALA A 187 4.09 1.59 14.27
N SER A 188 3.10 2.01 13.46
CA SER A 188 3.31 2.54 12.11
C SER A 188 4.14 3.82 12.12
N THR A 189 3.92 4.70 13.09
CA THR A 189 4.74 5.90 13.31
C THR A 189 6.19 5.50 13.61
N ARG A 190 6.41 4.53 14.51
CA ARG A 190 7.75 4.00 14.82
C ARG A 190 8.42 3.37 13.60
N LEU A 191 7.68 2.65 12.75
CA LEU A 191 8.23 2.12 11.50
C LEU A 191 8.67 3.23 10.54
N ALA A 192 7.89 4.31 10.42
CA ALA A 192 8.28 5.48 9.63
C ALA A 192 9.59 6.08 10.16
N TYR A 193 9.75 6.22 11.48
CA TYR A 193 11.00 6.68 12.09
C TYR A 193 12.17 5.73 11.80
N TYR A 194 11.95 4.41 11.90
CA TYR A 194 12.93 3.40 11.55
C TYR A 194 13.42 3.56 10.11
N VAL A 195 12.52 3.55 9.13
CA VAL A 195 12.88 3.70 7.70
C VAL A 195 13.58 5.04 7.42
N LYS A 196 13.20 6.12 8.11
CA LYS A 196 13.71 7.46 7.84
C LYS A 196 15.01 7.80 8.55
N PHE A 197 15.24 7.29 9.75
CA PHE A 197 16.30 7.79 10.64
C PHE A 197 17.18 6.70 11.24
N ASP A 198 16.84 5.42 11.11
CA ASP A 198 17.69 4.35 11.61
C ASP A 198 19.04 4.37 10.90
N ARG A 199 20.12 4.36 11.71
CA ARG A 199 21.48 4.53 11.22
C ARG A 199 21.89 3.38 10.32
N ASP A 200 21.59 2.14 10.71
CA ASP A 200 22.02 0.95 9.99
C ASP A 200 21.27 0.86 8.65
N ILE A 201 19.99 1.22 8.63
CA ILE A 201 19.21 1.35 7.39
C ILE A 201 19.79 2.43 6.47
N LYS A 202 20.20 3.59 7.00
CA LYS A 202 20.78 4.67 6.17
C LYS A 202 22.19 4.36 5.68
N GLU A 203 22.98 3.63 6.45
CA GLU A 203 24.28 3.14 6.01
C GLU A 203 24.14 2.06 4.92
N ALA A 204 23.20 1.11 5.09
CA ALA A 204 22.97 0.04 4.12
C ALA A 204 22.21 0.48 2.86
N ARG A 205 21.27 1.42 3.00
CA ARG A 205 20.34 1.87 1.94
C ARG A 205 20.24 3.40 1.93
N PRO A 206 21.32 4.14 1.58
CA PRO A 206 21.38 5.60 1.69
C PRO A 206 20.36 6.35 0.83
N ASN A 207 19.91 5.72 -0.27
CA ASN A 207 18.94 6.30 -1.19
C ASN A 207 17.50 5.84 -0.93
N LEU A 208 17.26 5.02 0.09
CA LEU A 208 15.91 4.55 0.44
C LEU A 208 15.06 5.72 0.92
N LYS A 209 13.96 5.96 0.20
CA LYS A 209 13.00 7.01 0.53
C LYS A 209 11.94 6.48 1.51
N LEU A 210 11.45 7.36 2.38
CA LEU A 210 10.20 7.15 3.08
C LEU A 210 9.09 7.85 2.30
N SER A 211 8.04 7.12 1.95
CA SER A 211 6.75 7.68 1.57
C SER A 211 5.81 7.55 2.77
N THR A 212 5.10 8.62 3.11
CA THR A 212 4.07 8.56 4.16
C THR A 212 2.71 8.83 3.54
N GLY A 213 1.75 7.92 3.72
CA GLY A 213 0.36 8.23 3.40
C GLY A 213 -0.21 9.19 4.45
N THR A 214 -0.74 10.34 4.01
CA THR A 214 -1.51 11.25 4.86
C THR A 214 -3.00 10.99 4.65
N ARG A 215 -3.48 9.80 5.03
CA ARG A 215 -4.90 9.74 5.41
C ARG A 215 -4.99 10.42 6.77
N SER A 216 -5.24 11.73 6.76
CA SER A 216 -5.52 12.50 7.97
C SER A 216 -6.87 12.04 8.49
N TYR A 217 -6.86 11.13 9.46
CA TYR A 217 -8.05 10.75 10.20
C TYR A 217 -8.22 11.76 11.33
N ASP A 218 -9.28 12.55 11.28
CA ASP A 218 -9.71 13.33 12.43
C ASP A 218 -10.47 12.41 13.39
N PHE A 219 -9.74 11.84 14.34
CA PHE A 219 -10.32 10.96 15.36
C PHE A 219 -11.17 11.72 16.39
N SER A 220 -11.21 13.07 16.37
CA SER A 220 -12.06 13.85 17.26
C SER A 220 -13.55 13.54 17.05
N ALA A 221 -13.93 13.14 15.82
CA ALA A 221 -15.28 12.71 15.46
C ALA A 221 -15.71 11.38 16.11
N VAL A 222 -14.77 10.58 16.64
CA VAL A 222 -15.06 9.34 17.38
C VAL A 222 -15.12 9.60 18.88
N THR A 223 -14.29 10.51 19.39
CA THR A 223 -14.27 10.91 20.81
C THR A 223 -15.41 11.86 21.20
N GLN A 224 -16.02 12.54 20.22
CA GLN A 224 -17.18 13.39 20.45
C GLN A 224 -18.39 12.66 19.86
N ASN A 225 -19.35 12.23 20.69
CA ASN A 225 -20.66 11.69 20.30
C ASN A 225 -21.48 12.69 19.42
N ILE A 226 -20.99 13.05 18.22
CA ILE A 226 -21.57 14.08 17.34
C ILE A 226 -22.36 13.46 16.19
N TRP A 227 -22.48 12.14 16.12
CA TRP A 227 -23.51 11.51 15.28
C TRP A 227 -24.81 11.31 16.05
N GLY A 228 -25.34 12.41 16.56
CA GLY A 228 -26.78 12.58 16.77
C GLY A 228 -27.49 12.66 15.42
N CYS A 229 -27.52 11.56 14.67
CA CYS A 229 -28.43 11.41 13.54
C CYS A 229 -29.82 11.19 14.12
N LYS A 230 -30.53 12.29 14.41
CA LYS A 230 -31.98 12.26 14.58
C LYS A 230 -32.56 11.73 13.27
N ILE A 231 -33.02 10.49 13.28
CA ILE A 231 -34.06 10.05 12.36
C ILE A 231 -35.26 10.93 12.69
N LEU A 232 -35.56 11.88 11.81
CA LEU A 232 -36.86 12.53 11.80
C LEU A 232 -37.80 11.57 11.08
N ASP A 233 -38.89 11.22 11.75
CA ASP A 233 -40.06 10.56 11.14
C ASP A 233 -40.60 11.38 9.96
#